data_AF-A0A975DJ29-F1
#
_entry.id   AF-A0A975DJ29-F1
#
_cell.length_a   1.000
_cell.length_b   1.000
_cell.length_c   1.000
_cell.angle_alpha   90.00
_cell.angle_beta   90.00
_cell.angle_gamma   90.00
#
_symmetry.space_group_name_H-M   'P 1'
#
loop_
_entity.id
_entity.type
_entity.pdbx_description
1 polymer ?
#
loop_
_entity_poly.entity_id
_entity_poly.type
_entity_poly.pdbx_seq_one_letter_code
_entity_poly.pdbx_strand_id
1 'polypeptide(L)'
;MALWLYLHFPQLQLDSVFPQVDEVSGQQMESPIVIVAGKRNEVVQANAVAKQIGIKLGMGLGAAAALSRALVVHPYDEQLTKTRLIELADWLYLVSADLALFEPDGIALKVTNMLALYGDITHYWQHIQSHLALCRVEYHYACGYSPLAARLLAKQRDDIVSDDETWLLTLLKQQPLSAAELTHVLHEPLSRLGLRTMHELLAIPLAELGRRFDQGLVQYVGRLLGHFQHPLAYYQPPETFCRTLHLLFELENLDWLVKPLTHLLTQLETFLRVRDKLAYESQVDPDDARCTG
;
A
#
# COMPACT_ATOMS: atom_id res chain seq x y z
N MET A 1 -2.67 -18.27 -16.55
CA MET A 1 -1.80 -17.69 -15.51
C MET A 1 -2.67 -17.11 -14.41
N ALA A 2 -2.16 -16.91 -13.19
CA ALA A 2 -2.95 -16.31 -12.12
C ALA A 2 -2.97 -14.78 -12.27
N LEU A 3 -4.15 -14.18 -12.23
CA LEU A 3 -4.36 -12.74 -12.20
C LEU A 3 -4.25 -12.25 -10.76
N TRP A 4 -3.54 -11.14 -10.58
CA TRP A 4 -3.30 -10.47 -9.31
C TRP A 4 -3.75 -9.02 -9.42
N LEU A 5 -4.17 -8.46 -8.29
CA LEU A 5 -4.43 -7.04 -8.09
C LEU A 5 -3.50 -6.57 -6.97
N TYR A 6 -2.70 -5.55 -7.23
CA TYR A 6 -1.85 -4.96 -6.21
C TYR A 6 -2.43 -3.62 -5.78
N LEU A 7 -2.46 -3.38 -4.47
CA LEU A 7 -2.81 -2.12 -3.84
C LEU A 7 -1.54 -1.52 -3.25
N HIS A 8 -1.19 -0.31 -3.66
CA HIS A 8 -0.05 0.45 -3.18
C HIS A 8 -0.53 1.65 -2.36
N PHE A 9 -0.01 1.81 -1.15
CA PHE A 9 -0.43 2.84 -0.20
C PHE A 9 0.74 3.81 0.10
N PRO A 10 0.97 4.82 -0.75
CA PRO A 10 2.19 5.64 -0.70
C PRO A 10 2.31 6.53 0.55
N GLN A 11 1.24 6.71 1.33
CA GLN A 11 1.24 7.63 2.46
C GLN A 11 0.52 7.07 3.72
N LEU A 12 0.64 5.76 3.97
CA LEU A 12 -0.03 5.07 5.08
C LEU A 12 0.11 5.76 6.44
N GLN A 13 1.28 6.30 6.76
CA GLN A 13 1.51 6.94 8.06
C GLN A 13 0.74 8.27 8.15
N LEU A 14 0.76 9.07 7.08
CA LEU A 14 -0.05 10.28 7.00
C LEU A 14 -1.54 9.96 7.12
N ASP A 15 -2.03 8.96 6.39
CA ASP A 15 -3.45 8.60 6.43
C ASP A 15 -3.89 8.04 7.80
N SER A 16 -2.95 7.49 8.58
CA SER A 16 -3.22 6.97 9.94
C SER A 16 -3.32 8.08 10.97
N VAL A 17 -2.47 9.10 10.86
CA VAL A 17 -2.27 10.12 11.89
C VAL A 17 -3.06 11.39 11.57
N PHE A 18 -3.10 11.77 10.28
CA PHE A 18 -3.63 13.03 9.79
C PHE A 18 -4.69 12.74 8.71
N PRO A 19 -5.88 12.25 9.09
CA PRO A 19 -6.96 12.10 8.13
C PRO A 19 -7.23 13.45 7.43
N GLN A 20 -7.40 13.44 6.10
CA GLN A 20 -7.44 14.65 5.25
C GLN A 20 -8.53 15.68 5.63
N VAL A 21 -9.50 15.27 6.45
CA VAL A 21 -10.55 16.13 6.99
C VAL A 21 -10.44 16.06 8.50
N ASP A 22 -10.21 17.22 9.12
CA ASP A 22 -10.22 17.35 10.57
C ASP A 22 -11.66 17.21 11.05
N GLU A 23 -11.98 16.08 11.68
CA GLU A 23 -13.38 15.70 11.89
C GLU A 23 -14.11 16.59 12.90
N VAL A 24 -13.38 17.25 13.80
CA VAL A 24 -13.96 18.08 14.86
C VAL A 24 -14.42 19.43 14.32
N SER A 25 -13.66 20.00 13.38
CA SER A 25 -13.87 21.34 12.81
C SER A 25 -14.48 21.29 11.40
N GLY A 26 -14.42 20.15 10.71
CA GLY A 26 -14.79 20.04 9.29
C GLY A 26 -13.86 20.84 8.37
N GLN A 27 -12.73 21.33 8.90
CA GLN A 27 -11.76 22.12 8.17
C GLN A 27 -10.71 21.19 7.56
N GLN A 28 -10.34 21.45 6.30
CA GLN A 28 -9.16 20.82 5.72
C GLN A 28 -7.93 21.30 6.47
N MET A 29 -6.99 20.40 6.72
CA MET A 29 -5.71 20.76 7.33
C MET A 29 -4.99 21.78 6.45
N GLU A 30 -4.89 23.01 6.93
CA GLU A 30 -4.27 24.11 6.18
C GLU A 30 -2.73 24.09 6.24
N SER A 31 -2.14 23.28 7.13
CA SER A 31 -0.70 23.22 7.29
C SER A 31 -0.05 22.17 6.38
N PRO A 32 1.10 22.49 5.75
CA PRO A 32 1.87 21.51 5.01
C PRO A 32 2.53 20.52 5.99
N ILE A 33 2.35 19.23 5.75
CA ILE A 33 2.87 18.14 6.60
C ILE A 33 3.73 17.20 5.78
N VAL A 34 4.87 16.83 6.36
CA VAL A 34 5.78 15.83 5.80
C VAL A 34 6.17 14.77 6.83
N ILE A 35 6.33 13.54 6.36
CA ILE A 35 7.00 12.47 7.09
C ILE A 35 8.41 12.34 6.55
N VAL A 36 9.40 12.25 7.44
CA VAL A 36 10.83 12.23 7.07
C VAL A 36 11.50 10.95 7.55
N ALA A 37 12.28 10.32 6.67
CA ALA A 37 13.08 9.15 7.01
C ALA A 37 14.24 9.54 7.94
N GLY A 38 14.29 8.98 9.15
CA GLY A 38 15.25 9.39 10.18
C GLY A 38 16.74 9.24 9.82
N LYS A 39 17.10 8.31 8.92
CA LYS A 39 18.52 8.10 8.54
C LYS A 39 19.01 9.05 7.43
N ARG A 40 18.13 9.46 6.53
CA ARG A 40 18.50 10.27 5.34
C ARG A 40 17.97 11.71 5.41
N ASN A 41 17.10 12.01 6.37
CA ASN A 41 16.40 13.28 6.49
C ASN A 41 15.71 13.69 5.18
N GLU A 42 15.16 12.70 4.45
CA GLU A 42 14.44 12.90 3.20
C GLU A 42 12.94 12.72 3.43
N VAL A 43 12.14 13.54 2.75
CA VAL A 43 10.68 13.47 2.75
C VAL A 43 10.25 12.15 2.11
N VAL A 44 9.54 11.31 2.86
CA VAL A 44 9.02 10.02 2.39
C VAL A 44 7.51 10.02 2.20
N GLN A 45 6.79 10.91 2.87
CA GLN A 45 5.36 11.16 2.64
C GLN A 45 5.08 12.65 2.76
N ALA A 46 4.12 13.17 2.00
CA ALA A 46 3.73 14.57 2.02
C ALA A 46 2.22 14.70 1.78
N ASN A 47 1.54 15.53 2.57
CA ASN A 47 0.11 15.78 2.36
C ASN A 47 -0.12 16.65 1.11
N ALA A 48 -1.38 16.80 0.72
CA ALA A 48 -1.75 17.59 -0.47
C ALA A 48 -1.25 19.04 -0.41
N VAL A 49 -1.34 19.68 0.76
CA VAL A 49 -0.87 21.06 0.96
C VAL A 49 0.65 21.19 0.78
N ALA A 50 1.43 20.25 1.35
CA ALA A 50 2.88 20.18 1.16
C ALA A 50 3.25 20.00 -0.32
N LYS A 51 2.55 19.11 -1.02
CA LYS A 51 2.75 18.88 -2.47
C LYS A 51 2.47 20.17 -3.27
N GLN A 52 1.42 20.92 -2.93
CA GLN A 52 1.03 22.16 -3.62
C GLN A 52 2.08 23.29 -3.49
N ILE A 53 2.76 23.40 -2.34
CA ILE A 53 3.85 24.38 -2.15
C ILE A 53 5.20 23.93 -2.75
N GLY A 54 5.22 22.81 -3.46
CA GLY A 54 6.38 22.32 -4.21
C GLY A 54 7.26 21.32 -3.47
N ILE A 55 6.86 20.84 -2.30
CA ILE A 55 7.58 19.75 -1.61
C ILE A 55 7.40 18.45 -2.41
N LYS A 56 8.50 17.73 -2.62
CA LYS A 56 8.53 16.47 -3.37
C LYS A 56 9.06 15.34 -2.48
N LEU A 57 8.64 14.11 -2.78
CA LEU A 57 9.25 12.93 -2.18
C LEU A 57 10.75 12.86 -2.54
N GLY A 58 11.58 12.41 -1.61
CA GLY A 58 13.04 12.40 -1.71
C GLY A 58 13.70 13.77 -1.47
N MET A 59 12.93 14.85 -1.28
CA MET A 59 13.48 16.16 -0.95
C MET A 59 14.10 16.12 0.46
N GLY A 60 15.30 16.70 0.64
CA GLY A 60 15.91 16.82 1.96
C GLY A 60 15.13 17.79 2.87
N LEU A 61 15.09 17.51 4.18
CA LEU A 61 14.35 18.27 5.19
C LEU A 61 14.66 19.78 5.15
N GLY A 62 15.94 20.15 4.98
CA GLY A 62 16.34 21.55 4.89
C GLY A 62 15.73 22.28 3.68
N ALA A 63 15.65 21.60 2.54
CA ALA A 63 15.02 22.15 1.33
C ALA A 63 13.50 22.27 1.49
N ALA A 64 12.86 21.26 2.11
CA ALA A 64 11.43 21.31 2.41
C ALA A 64 11.09 22.45 3.40
N ALA A 65 11.86 22.58 4.48
CA ALA A 65 11.68 23.63 5.49
C ALA A 65 11.91 25.05 4.95
N ALA A 66 12.71 25.21 3.89
CA ALA A 66 12.89 26.49 3.23
C ALA A 66 11.64 26.95 2.45
N LEU A 67 10.77 26.03 2.02
CA LEU A 67 9.56 26.34 1.24
C LEU A 67 8.41 26.87 2.10
N SER A 68 8.33 26.49 3.37
CA SER A 68 7.30 26.99 4.29
C SER A 68 7.77 27.00 5.74
N ARG A 69 7.56 28.13 6.41
CA ARG A 69 7.80 28.27 7.86
C ARG A 69 6.76 27.56 8.72
N ALA A 70 5.59 27.25 8.15
CA ALA A 70 4.52 26.52 8.81
C ALA A 70 4.60 25.01 8.56
N LEU A 71 5.73 24.52 8.02
CA LEU A 71 5.93 23.10 7.75
C LEU A 71 5.95 22.30 9.05
N VAL A 72 5.02 21.35 9.17
CA VAL A 72 5.00 20.38 10.25
C VAL A 72 5.73 19.12 9.78
N VAL A 73 6.65 18.64 10.62
CA VAL A 73 7.56 17.55 10.28
C VAL A 73 7.42 16.45 11.33
N HIS A 74 7.13 15.23 10.88
CA HIS A 74 7.10 14.06 11.74
C HIS A 74 8.13 13.02 11.28
N PRO A 75 8.74 12.27 12.23
CA PRO A 75 9.62 11.17 11.88
C PRO A 75 8.81 9.99 11.29
N TYR A 76 9.42 9.24 10.37
CA TYR A 76 8.86 7.98 9.90
C TYR A 76 8.81 6.95 11.03
N ASP A 77 7.63 6.38 11.24
CA ASP A 77 7.35 5.33 12.21
C ASP A 77 6.97 4.04 11.46
N GLU A 78 7.90 3.09 11.50
CA GLU A 78 7.77 1.79 10.84
C GLU A 78 6.67 0.94 11.50
N GLN A 79 6.55 0.99 12.82
CA GLN A 79 5.57 0.20 13.56
C GLN A 79 4.16 0.69 13.26
N LEU A 80 3.94 2.01 13.27
CA LEU A 80 2.66 2.60 12.90
C LEU A 80 2.26 2.25 11.47
N THR A 81 3.20 2.35 10.52
CA THR A 81 2.96 1.99 9.11
C THR A 81 2.58 0.51 8.97
N LYS A 82 3.31 -0.37 9.67
CA LYS A 82 3.05 -1.81 9.66
C LYS A 82 1.70 -2.16 10.26
N THR A 83 1.35 -1.59 11.41
CA THR A 83 0.03 -1.79 12.03
C THR A 83 -1.06 -1.36 11.06
N ARG A 84 -0.93 -0.19 10.42
CA ARG A 84 -1.93 0.26 9.45
C ARG A 84 -2.08 -0.67 8.26
N LEU A 85 -0.98 -1.20 7.73
CA LEU A 85 -1.01 -2.16 6.64
C LEU A 85 -1.74 -3.45 7.03
N ILE A 86 -1.51 -3.94 8.26
CA ILE A 86 -2.21 -5.11 8.81
C ILE A 86 -3.70 -4.83 8.97
N GLU A 87 -4.10 -3.65 9.45
CA GLU A 87 -5.51 -3.28 9.55
C GLU A 87 -6.22 -3.28 8.20
N LEU A 88 -5.56 -2.77 7.15
CA LEU A 88 -6.08 -2.83 5.78
C LEU A 88 -6.18 -4.26 5.26
N ALA A 89 -5.21 -5.12 5.59
CA ALA A 89 -5.22 -6.52 5.21
C ALA A 89 -6.37 -7.29 5.87
N ASP A 90 -6.64 -7.05 7.15
CA ASP A 90 -7.81 -7.58 7.84
C ASP A 90 -9.12 -7.17 7.16
N TRP A 91 -9.22 -5.88 6.78
CA TRP A 91 -10.38 -5.35 6.08
C TRP A 91 -10.59 -6.01 4.72
N LEU A 92 -9.52 -6.16 3.96
CA LEU A 92 -9.56 -6.78 2.64
C LEU A 92 -9.79 -8.29 2.71
N TYR A 93 -9.36 -8.96 3.79
CA TYR A 93 -9.59 -10.40 3.96
C TYR A 93 -11.09 -10.75 3.98
N LEU A 94 -11.95 -9.79 4.38
CA LEU A 94 -13.40 -9.95 4.35
C LEU A 94 -13.96 -10.18 2.94
N VAL A 95 -13.25 -9.76 1.89
CA VAL A 95 -13.65 -9.91 0.48
C VAL A 95 -12.63 -10.68 -0.36
N SER A 96 -11.45 -10.98 0.17
CA SER A 96 -10.33 -11.57 -0.56
C SER A 96 -9.59 -12.59 0.31
N ALA A 97 -9.80 -13.89 0.06
CA ALA A 97 -9.17 -14.94 0.88
C ALA A 97 -7.66 -15.06 0.65
N ASP A 98 -7.21 -14.93 -0.60
CA ASP A 98 -5.81 -15.08 -0.99
C ASP A 98 -5.14 -13.69 -1.10
N LEU A 99 -4.64 -13.14 0.02
CA LEU A 99 -3.80 -11.94 0.01
C LEU A 99 -2.41 -12.16 0.61
N ALA A 100 -1.46 -11.33 0.20
CA ALA A 100 -0.11 -11.27 0.76
C ALA A 100 0.30 -9.83 1.03
N LEU A 101 0.99 -9.60 2.14
CA LEU A 101 1.55 -8.31 2.51
C LEU A 101 2.88 -8.06 1.78
N PHE A 102 3.02 -6.87 1.22
CA PHE A 102 4.26 -6.34 0.67
C PHE A 102 4.67 -5.13 1.51
N GLU A 103 5.35 -5.41 2.63
CA GLU A 103 5.85 -4.36 3.52
C GLU A 103 6.79 -3.39 2.77
N PRO A 104 6.74 -2.08 3.08
CA PRO A 104 5.90 -1.45 4.10
C PRO A 104 4.52 -0.96 3.61
N ASP A 105 4.25 -0.97 2.31
CA ASP A 105 3.23 -0.09 1.71
C ASP A 105 2.39 -0.75 0.60
N GLY A 106 2.18 -2.06 0.66
CA GLY A 106 1.32 -2.71 -0.31
C GLY A 106 0.74 -4.05 0.07
N ILE A 107 -0.32 -4.40 -0.66
CA ILE A 107 -1.07 -5.65 -0.50
C ILE A 107 -1.30 -6.23 -1.89
N ALA A 108 -0.97 -7.51 -2.08
CA ALA A 108 -1.28 -8.24 -3.29
C ALA A 108 -2.46 -9.17 -3.04
N LEU A 109 -3.50 -9.07 -3.88
CA LEU A 109 -4.69 -9.90 -3.87
C LEU A 109 -4.65 -10.84 -5.07
N LYS A 110 -4.83 -12.15 -4.85
CA LYS A 110 -4.99 -13.10 -5.95
C LYS A 110 -6.43 -13.04 -6.44
N VAL A 111 -6.61 -12.59 -7.67
CA VAL A 111 -7.94 -12.30 -8.23
C VAL A 111 -8.60 -13.55 -8.80
N THR A 112 -7.84 -14.46 -9.43
CA THR A 112 -8.40 -15.56 -10.23
C THR A 112 -9.47 -16.39 -9.51
N ASN A 113 -9.26 -16.68 -8.22
CA ASN A 113 -10.21 -17.48 -7.44
C ASN A 113 -11.49 -16.70 -7.09
N MET A 114 -11.38 -15.38 -6.96
CA MET A 114 -12.49 -14.50 -6.57
C MET A 114 -13.41 -14.18 -7.74
N LEU A 115 -12.92 -14.27 -8.99
CA LEU A 115 -13.77 -14.06 -10.18
C LEU A 115 -14.94 -15.04 -10.25
N ALA A 116 -14.79 -16.27 -9.75
CA ALA A 116 -15.89 -17.23 -9.70
C ALA A 116 -17.01 -16.81 -8.71
N LEU A 117 -16.67 -16.06 -7.66
CA LEU A 117 -17.60 -15.57 -6.66
C LEU A 117 -18.30 -14.27 -7.09
N TYR A 118 -17.54 -13.37 -7.72
CA TYR A 118 -18.01 -12.03 -8.10
C TYR A 118 -18.37 -11.87 -9.58
N GLY A 119 -18.16 -12.90 -10.40
CA GLY A 119 -18.44 -12.93 -11.83
C GLY A 119 -17.29 -12.42 -12.69
N ASP A 120 -16.85 -11.18 -12.46
CA ASP A 120 -15.76 -10.55 -13.21
C ASP A 120 -14.90 -9.61 -12.35
N ILE A 121 -13.79 -9.14 -12.94
CA ILE A 121 -12.83 -8.26 -12.26
C ILE A 121 -13.46 -6.90 -11.89
N THR A 122 -14.41 -6.40 -12.69
CA THR A 122 -15.03 -5.09 -12.48
C THR A 122 -15.92 -5.11 -11.24
N HIS A 123 -16.77 -6.12 -11.11
CA HIS A 123 -17.63 -6.29 -9.94
C HIS A 123 -16.78 -6.55 -8.69
N TYR A 124 -15.79 -7.43 -8.78
CA TYR A 124 -14.88 -7.68 -7.66
C TYR A 124 -14.16 -6.40 -7.21
N TRP A 125 -13.70 -5.58 -8.16
CA TRP A 125 -13.06 -4.31 -7.86
C TRP A 125 -13.99 -3.33 -7.14
N GLN A 126 -15.27 -3.23 -7.55
CA GLN A 126 -16.26 -2.41 -6.85
C GLN A 126 -16.44 -2.82 -5.38
N HIS A 127 -16.42 -4.13 -5.09
CA HIS A 127 -16.47 -4.63 -3.72
C HIS A 127 -15.22 -4.27 -2.92
N ILE A 128 -14.03 -4.32 -3.52
CA ILE A 128 -12.79 -3.87 -2.86
C ILE A 128 -12.84 -2.37 -2.58
N GLN A 129 -13.27 -1.56 -3.56
CA GLN A 129 -13.37 -0.11 -3.41
C GLN A 129 -14.32 0.30 -2.28
N SER A 130 -15.46 -0.38 -2.12
CA SER A 130 -16.40 -0.07 -1.04
C SER A 130 -15.80 -0.33 0.35
N HIS A 131 -14.94 -1.34 0.50
CA HIS A 131 -14.21 -1.60 1.75
C HIS A 131 -13.09 -0.58 1.99
N LEU A 132 -12.32 -0.25 0.95
CA LEU A 132 -11.25 0.75 1.04
C LEU A 132 -11.78 2.16 1.34
N ALA A 133 -12.98 2.51 0.85
CA ALA A 133 -13.62 3.79 1.12
C ALA A 133 -13.83 4.03 2.63
N LEU A 134 -14.08 2.98 3.41
CA LEU A 134 -14.23 3.06 4.87
C LEU A 134 -12.90 3.27 5.60
N CYS A 135 -11.79 2.89 4.96
CA CYS A 135 -10.46 2.95 5.55
C CYS A 135 -9.79 4.32 5.41
N ARG A 136 -10.30 5.20 4.54
CA ARG A 136 -9.80 6.58 4.31
C ARG A 136 -8.30 6.66 4.03
N VAL A 137 -7.83 5.81 3.14
CA VAL A 137 -6.42 5.76 2.70
C VAL A 137 -6.29 6.23 1.26
N GLU A 138 -5.18 6.90 0.93
CA GLU A 138 -4.77 7.14 -0.45
C GLU A 138 -4.07 5.88 -0.97
N TYR A 139 -4.52 5.37 -2.11
CA TYR A 139 -3.96 4.17 -2.70
C TYR A 139 -3.95 4.25 -4.22
N HIS A 140 -3.04 3.49 -4.81
CA HIS A 140 -2.96 3.22 -6.24
C HIS A 140 -3.02 1.73 -6.50
N TYR A 141 -3.44 1.34 -7.67
CA TYR A 141 -3.70 -0.06 -7.95
C TYR A 141 -3.40 -0.47 -9.39
N ALA A 142 -3.08 -1.74 -9.56
CA ALA A 142 -2.99 -2.32 -10.90
C ALA A 142 -3.21 -3.83 -10.88
N CYS A 143 -3.78 -4.33 -11.97
CA CYS A 143 -3.79 -5.76 -12.26
C CYS A 143 -2.48 -6.22 -12.93
N GLY A 144 -2.15 -7.50 -12.76
CA GLY A 144 -1.01 -8.13 -13.42
C GLY A 144 -1.03 -9.65 -13.31
N TYR A 145 -0.37 -10.34 -14.24
CA TYR A 145 -0.27 -11.82 -14.26
C TYR A 145 0.86 -12.39 -13.38
N SER A 146 1.37 -11.55 -12.48
CA SER A 146 2.18 -11.92 -11.34
C SER A 146 2.04 -10.81 -10.28
N PRO A 147 2.27 -11.11 -8.99
CA PRO A 147 2.23 -10.08 -7.95
C PRO A 147 3.28 -8.98 -8.19
N LEU A 148 4.43 -9.32 -8.78
CA LEU A 148 5.47 -8.34 -9.12
C LEU A 148 5.07 -7.43 -10.28
N ALA A 149 4.41 -7.96 -11.31
CA ALA A 149 3.93 -7.16 -12.43
C ALA A 149 2.83 -6.20 -11.98
N ALA A 150 1.87 -6.70 -11.19
CA ALA A 150 0.83 -5.88 -10.59
C ALA A 150 1.42 -4.77 -9.71
N ARG A 151 2.41 -5.09 -8.86
CA ARG A 151 3.12 -4.11 -8.02
C ARG A 151 3.80 -3.03 -8.83
N LEU A 152 4.55 -3.42 -9.86
CA LEU A 152 5.30 -2.49 -10.70
C LEU A 152 4.36 -1.47 -11.37
N LEU A 153 3.25 -1.97 -11.93
CA LEU A 153 2.22 -1.14 -12.57
C LEU A 153 1.49 -0.25 -11.56
N ALA A 154 1.10 -0.78 -10.39
CA ALA A 154 0.38 -0.01 -9.37
C ALA A 154 1.20 1.19 -8.89
N LYS A 155 2.52 1.04 -8.78
CA LYS A 155 3.42 2.12 -8.39
C LYS A 155 3.55 3.25 -9.44
N GLN A 156 3.13 3.02 -10.68
CA GLN A 156 3.07 4.07 -11.72
C GLN A 156 1.85 4.98 -11.57
N ARG A 157 0.87 4.60 -10.74
CA ARG A 157 -0.33 5.40 -10.43
C ARG A 157 -1.27 5.60 -11.62
N ASP A 158 -1.25 4.66 -12.56
CA ASP A 158 -2.18 4.64 -13.71
C ASP A 158 -3.55 4.02 -13.33
N ASP A 159 -3.67 3.41 -12.15
CA ASP A 159 -4.92 2.93 -11.54
C ASP A 159 -5.75 2.02 -12.47
N ILE A 160 -5.16 0.87 -12.82
CA ILE A 160 -5.62 -0.01 -13.91
C ILE A 160 -6.27 -1.28 -13.38
N VAL A 161 -7.48 -1.58 -13.84
CA VAL A 161 -8.18 -2.84 -13.55
C VAL A 161 -8.58 -3.50 -14.86
N SER A 162 -8.00 -4.67 -15.13
CA SER A 162 -8.27 -5.46 -16.33
C SER A 162 -7.74 -6.88 -16.19
N ASP A 163 -8.33 -7.80 -16.93
CA ASP A 163 -7.91 -9.18 -17.13
C ASP A 163 -7.45 -9.44 -18.58
N ASP A 164 -7.12 -8.40 -19.36
CA ASP A 164 -6.50 -8.55 -20.68
C ASP A 164 -4.98 -8.72 -20.53
N GLU A 165 -4.52 -9.96 -20.69
CA GLU A 165 -3.11 -10.34 -20.62
C GLU A 165 -2.22 -9.59 -21.62
N THR A 166 -2.70 -9.39 -22.84
CA THR A 166 -1.90 -8.76 -23.90
C THR A 166 -1.72 -7.27 -23.64
N TRP A 167 -2.78 -6.62 -23.17
CA TRP A 167 -2.75 -5.21 -22.82
C TRP A 167 -1.89 -4.94 -21.59
N LEU A 168 -2.06 -5.72 -20.51
CA LEU A 168 -1.25 -5.60 -19.30
C LEU A 168 0.24 -5.87 -19.56
N LEU A 169 0.56 -6.86 -20.40
CA LEU A 169 1.96 -7.10 -20.80
C LEU A 169 2.53 -5.95 -21.62
N THR A 170 1.71 -5.29 -22.45
CA THR A 170 2.12 -4.13 -23.24
C THR A 170 2.43 -2.94 -22.31
N LEU A 171 1.56 -2.66 -21.34
CA LEU A 171 1.78 -1.64 -20.32
C LEU A 171 3.05 -1.92 -19.51
N LEU A 172 3.25 -3.18 -19.09
CA LEU A 172 4.46 -3.58 -18.35
C LEU A 172 5.73 -3.31 -19.15
N LYS A 173 5.74 -3.60 -20.45
CA LYS A 173 6.90 -3.37 -21.34
C LYS A 173 7.23 -1.89 -21.51
N GLN A 174 6.24 -1.00 -21.44
CA GLN A 174 6.45 0.45 -21.58
C GLN A 174 7.12 1.09 -20.37
N GLN A 175 7.20 0.38 -19.25
CA GLN A 175 7.74 0.94 -18.01
C GLN A 175 9.26 1.12 -18.07
N PRO A 176 9.79 2.17 -17.42
CA PRO A 176 11.23 2.34 -17.29
C PRO A 176 11.81 1.25 -16.40
N LEU A 177 13.05 0.85 -16.64
CA LEU A 177 13.73 -0.16 -15.84
C LEU A 177 13.89 0.28 -14.37
N SER A 178 13.94 1.59 -14.11
CA SER A 178 13.95 2.14 -12.75
C SER A 178 12.69 1.79 -11.95
N ALA A 179 11.55 1.52 -12.61
CA ALA A 179 10.31 1.10 -11.95
C ALA A 179 10.37 -0.35 -11.43
N ALA A 180 11.32 -1.15 -11.91
CA ALA A 180 11.44 -2.56 -11.54
C ALA A 180 11.89 -2.80 -10.08
N GLU A 181 12.30 -1.74 -9.38
CA GLU A 181 12.82 -1.76 -8.00
C GLU A 181 13.89 -2.84 -7.80
N LEU A 182 14.71 -3.05 -8.83
CA LEU A 182 15.84 -3.96 -8.79
C LEU A 182 16.84 -3.50 -7.72
N THR A 183 17.42 -4.45 -6.99
CA THR A 183 18.52 -4.14 -6.08
C THR A 183 19.66 -3.51 -6.85
N HIS A 184 20.46 -2.66 -6.19
CA HIS A 184 21.56 -1.94 -6.84
C HIS A 184 22.53 -2.89 -7.57
N VAL A 185 22.73 -4.10 -7.03
CA VAL A 185 23.52 -5.19 -7.61
C VAL A 185 23.00 -5.64 -8.97
N LEU A 186 21.67 -5.66 -9.15
CA LEU A 186 21.01 -6.06 -10.40
C LEU A 186 20.86 -4.88 -11.36
N HIS A 187 20.67 -3.66 -10.85
CA HIS A 187 20.42 -2.46 -11.66
C HIS A 187 21.68 -1.95 -12.38
N GLU A 188 22.84 -1.96 -11.72
CA GLU A 188 24.07 -1.38 -12.27
C GLU A 188 24.59 -2.09 -13.54
N PRO A 189 24.63 -3.44 -13.60
CA PRO A 189 25.01 -4.14 -14.83
C PRO A 189 24.05 -3.87 -15.99
N LEU A 190 22.75 -3.80 -15.73
CA LEU A 190 21.73 -3.51 -16.75
C LEU A 190 21.87 -2.10 -17.30
N SER A 191 22.13 -1.13 -16.41
CA SER A 191 22.36 0.27 -16.80
C SER A 191 23.61 0.41 -17.68
N ARG A 192 24.70 -0.33 -17.38
CA ARG A 192 25.93 -0.33 -18.19
C ARG A 192 25.73 -0.90 -19.60
N LEU A 193 24.76 -1.80 -19.77
CA LEU A 193 24.38 -2.36 -21.07
C LEU A 193 23.43 -1.44 -21.86
N GLY A 194 23.07 -0.28 -21.29
CA GLY A 194 22.21 0.70 -21.94
C GLY A 194 20.73 0.35 -21.90
N LEU A 195 20.32 -0.67 -21.14
CA LEU A 195 18.92 -1.04 -20.97
C LEU A 195 18.23 0.00 -20.08
N ARG A 196 17.15 0.59 -20.59
CA ARG A 196 16.38 1.66 -19.93
C ARG A 196 14.93 1.31 -19.74
N THR A 197 14.40 0.32 -20.46
CA THR A 197 12.99 -0.05 -20.44
C THR A 197 12.79 -1.52 -20.11
N MET A 198 11.61 -1.84 -19.59
CA MET A 198 11.19 -3.23 -19.39
C MET A 198 11.07 -3.96 -20.72
N HIS A 199 10.67 -3.28 -21.80
CA HIS A 199 10.65 -3.87 -23.14
C HIS A 199 12.01 -4.47 -23.52
N GLU A 200 13.10 -3.71 -23.36
CA GLU A 200 14.45 -4.16 -23.72
C GLU A 200 14.90 -5.34 -22.85
N LEU A 201 14.63 -5.29 -21.53
CA LEU A 201 14.95 -6.40 -20.63
C LEU A 201 14.17 -7.67 -21.00
N LEU A 202 12.87 -7.54 -21.25
CA LEU A 202 11.98 -8.67 -21.55
C LEU A 202 12.15 -9.21 -22.98
N ALA A 203 12.84 -8.49 -23.86
CA ALA A 203 13.23 -8.97 -25.18
C ALA A 203 14.40 -9.98 -25.12
N ILE A 204 15.19 -9.97 -24.03
CA ILE A 204 16.31 -10.90 -23.86
C ILE A 204 15.76 -12.26 -23.38
N PRO A 205 16.03 -13.37 -24.10
CA PRO A 205 15.60 -14.68 -23.66
C PRO A 205 16.14 -15.04 -22.26
N LEU A 206 15.32 -15.68 -21.42
CA LEU A 206 15.70 -16.08 -20.05
C LEU A 206 17.01 -16.91 -20.01
N ALA A 207 17.25 -17.76 -21.00
CA ALA A 207 18.48 -18.55 -21.10
C ALA A 207 19.72 -17.68 -21.37
N GLU A 208 19.57 -16.59 -22.11
CA GLU A 208 20.65 -15.64 -22.37
C GLU A 208 20.90 -14.73 -21.17
N LEU A 209 19.82 -14.34 -20.46
CA LEU A 209 19.95 -13.66 -19.17
C LEU A 209 20.78 -14.50 -18.19
N GLY A 210 20.52 -15.81 -18.08
CA GLY A 210 21.28 -16.69 -17.19
C GLY A 210 22.74 -16.94 -17.57
N ARG A 211 23.15 -16.62 -18.80
CA ARG A 211 24.56 -16.66 -19.23
C ARG A 211 25.30 -15.36 -18.94
N ARG A 212 24.60 -14.22 -18.99
CA ARG A 212 25.19 -12.87 -18.91
C ARG A 212 25.05 -12.24 -17.52
N PHE A 213 24.06 -12.67 -16.75
CA PHE A 213 23.72 -12.13 -15.43
C PHE A 213 23.63 -13.24 -14.40
N ASP A 214 23.50 -12.83 -13.15
CA ASP A 214 23.32 -13.75 -12.04
C ASP A 214 21.95 -14.44 -12.06
N GLN A 215 21.82 -15.48 -11.24
CA GLN A 215 20.56 -16.21 -11.10
C GLN A 215 19.44 -15.32 -10.53
N GLY A 216 19.78 -14.26 -9.78
CA GLY A 216 18.83 -13.30 -9.22
C GLY A 216 17.99 -12.62 -10.28
N LEU A 217 18.62 -12.11 -11.36
CA LEU A 217 17.89 -11.46 -12.44
C LEU A 217 16.95 -12.44 -13.19
N VAL A 218 17.43 -13.66 -13.46
CA VAL A 218 16.61 -14.68 -14.14
C VAL A 218 15.38 -15.03 -13.30
N GLN A 219 15.56 -15.20 -11.98
CA GLN A 219 14.45 -15.44 -11.06
C GLN A 219 13.48 -14.26 -11.02
N TYR A 220 14.00 -13.02 -10.98
CA TYR A 220 13.17 -11.82 -11.01
C TYR A 220 12.32 -11.77 -12.28
N VAL A 221 12.93 -11.85 -13.47
CA VAL A 221 12.22 -11.77 -14.75
C VAL A 221 11.21 -12.91 -14.89
N GLY A 222 11.59 -14.13 -14.52
CA GLY A 222 10.67 -15.26 -14.55
C GLY A 222 9.49 -15.12 -13.59
N ARG A 223 9.69 -14.55 -12.39
CA ARG A 223 8.60 -14.25 -11.45
C ARG A 223 7.74 -13.08 -11.94
N LEU A 224 8.36 -12.04 -12.50
CA LEU A 224 7.68 -10.87 -13.06
C LEU A 224 6.74 -11.27 -14.19
N LEU A 225 7.19 -12.14 -15.09
CA LEU A 225 6.38 -12.70 -16.17
C LEU A 225 5.42 -13.81 -15.73
N GLY A 226 5.43 -14.21 -14.45
CA GLY A 226 4.56 -15.30 -13.95
C GLY A 226 4.97 -16.71 -14.41
N HIS A 227 6.13 -16.88 -15.04
CA HIS A 227 6.68 -18.18 -15.41
C HIS A 227 7.17 -18.97 -14.19
N PHE A 228 7.65 -18.27 -13.17
CA PHE A 228 8.05 -18.85 -11.89
C PHE A 228 7.08 -18.40 -10.80
N GLN A 229 6.77 -19.31 -9.87
CA GLN A 229 5.98 -18.94 -8.71
C GLN A 229 6.74 -17.95 -7.84
N HIS A 230 6.04 -16.90 -7.42
CA HIS A 230 6.52 -16.00 -6.39
C HIS A 230 6.15 -16.61 -5.02
N PRO A 231 7.13 -16.94 -4.16
CA PRO A 231 6.84 -17.48 -2.85
C PRO A 231 6.21 -16.38 -2.00
N LEU A 232 4.89 -16.45 -1.81
CA LEU A 232 4.14 -15.51 -0.99
C LEU A 232 3.74 -16.19 0.31
N ALA A 233 3.94 -15.49 1.43
CA ALA A 233 3.30 -15.82 2.68
C ALA A 233 1.89 -15.19 2.65
N TYR A 234 0.86 -16.03 2.50
CA TYR A 234 -0.51 -15.54 2.54
C TYR A 234 -0.82 -15.04 3.95
N TYR A 235 -1.44 -13.86 4.02
CA TYR A 235 -1.88 -13.28 5.27
C TYR A 235 -2.97 -14.17 5.88
N GLN A 236 -2.88 -14.38 7.18
CA GLN A 236 -3.90 -15.04 7.98
C GLN A 236 -4.35 -14.04 9.03
N PRO A 237 -5.60 -13.58 8.98
CA PRO A 237 -6.06 -12.58 9.92
C PRO A 237 -6.18 -13.19 11.32
N PRO A 238 -5.97 -12.40 12.38
CA PRO A 238 -6.29 -12.81 13.72
C PRO A 238 -7.78 -13.18 13.87
N GLU A 239 -8.06 -14.09 14.80
CA GLU A 239 -9.43 -14.52 15.10
C GLU A 239 -10.22 -13.46 15.89
N THR A 240 -9.49 -12.59 16.60
CA THR A 240 -9.95 -11.50 17.46
C THR A 240 -9.82 -10.15 16.75
N PHE A 241 -10.65 -9.19 17.13
CA PHE A 241 -10.59 -7.82 16.65
C PHE A 241 -9.86 -6.95 17.69
N CYS A 242 -8.70 -6.38 17.33
CA CYS A 242 -7.98 -5.35 18.11
C CYS A 242 -7.67 -4.18 17.19
N ARG A 243 -7.99 -2.96 17.61
CA ARG A 243 -7.67 -1.73 16.88
C ARG A 243 -7.26 -0.63 17.85
N THR A 244 -6.24 0.12 17.46
CA THR A 244 -5.68 1.23 18.23
C THR A 244 -5.73 2.49 17.37
N LEU A 245 -6.25 3.58 17.91
CA LEU A 245 -6.27 4.88 17.26
C LEU A 245 -5.41 5.85 18.07
N HIS A 246 -4.39 6.42 17.43
CA HIS A 246 -3.52 7.41 18.06
C HIS A 246 -4.12 8.81 17.91
N LEU A 247 -4.37 9.46 19.04
CA LEU A 247 -4.82 10.85 19.08
C LEU A 247 -3.61 11.78 19.05
N LEU A 248 -3.68 12.81 18.23
CA LEU A 248 -2.61 13.78 18.01
C LEU A 248 -2.46 14.83 19.09
N PHE A 249 -3.47 14.94 19.95
CA PHE A 249 -3.56 15.93 21.00
C PHE A 249 -4.20 15.28 22.22
N GLU A 250 -3.83 15.78 23.40
CA GLU A 250 -4.52 15.43 24.62
C GLU A 250 -5.97 15.91 24.53
N LEU A 251 -6.91 15.05 24.94
CA LEU A 251 -8.33 15.40 24.91
C LEU A 251 -8.71 16.11 26.20
N GLU A 252 -9.22 17.33 26.06
CA GLU A 252 -9.79 18.09 27.17
C GLU A 252 -11.30 17.83 27.35
N ASN A 253 -11.98 17.29 26.33
CA ASN A 253 -13.41 17.00 26.34
C ASN A 253 -13.71 15.58 25.82
N LEU A 254 -14.51 14.82 26.59
CA LEU A 254 -15.00 13.49 26.22
C LEU A 254 -15.91 13.48 24.99
N ASP A 255 -16.61 14.58 24.68
CA ASP A 255 -17.46 14.67 23.48
C ASP A 255 -16.64 14.46 22.19
N TRP A 256 -15.35 14.75 22.22
CA TRP A 256 -14.45 14.54 21.09
C TRP A 256 -14.10 13.07 20.85
N LEU A 257 -14.33 12.19 21.82
CA LEU A 257 -14.16 10.74 21.66
C LEU A 257 -15.29 10.09 20.87
N VAL A 258 -16.46 10.73 20.76
CA VAL A 258 -17.63 10.11 20.13
C VAL A 258 -17.32 9.68 18.70
N LYS A 259 -16.63 10.52 17.90
CA LYS A 259 -16.32 10.20 16.49
C LYS A 259 -15.24 9.11 16.36
N PRO A 260 -14.06 9.20 17.01
CA PRO A 260 -13.09 8.11 17.04
C PRO A 260 -13.68 6.77 17.48
N LEU A 261 -14.50 6.77 18.54
CA LEU A 261 -15.16 5.56 19.02
C LEU A 261 -16.20 5.04 18.03
N THR A 262 -17.00 5.92 17.42
CA THR A 262 -17.98 5.51 16.39
C THR A 262 -17.27 4.85 15.20
N HIS A 263 -16.12 5.38 14.79
CA HIS A 263 -15.30 4.77 13.75
C HIS A 263 -14.87 3.35 14.13
N LEU A 264 -14.26 3.17 15.31
CA LEU A 264 -13.83 1.85 15.81
C LEU A 264 -15.00 0.86 15.99
N LEU A 265 -16.16 1.34 16.43
CA LEU A 265 -17.36 0.50 16.59
C LEU A 265 -17.97 0.10 15.25
N THR A 266 -17.97 0.98 14.25
CA THR A 266 -18.43 0.66 12.88
C THR A 266 -17.52 -0.40 12.25
N GLN A 267 -16.22 -0.29 12.52
CA GLN A 267 -15.23 -1.28 12.16
C GLN A 267 -15.47 -2.64 12.84
N LEU A 268 -15.71 -2.65 14.15
CA LEU A 268 -16.05 -3.89 14.87
C LEU A 268 -17.35 -4.52 14.34
N GLU A 269 -18.39 -3.71 14.12
CA GLU A 269 -19.67 -4.19 13.60
C GLU A 269 -19.52 -4.87 12.25
N THR A 270 -18.79 -4.26 11.32
CA THR A 270 -18.60 -4.84 9.98
C THR A 270 -17.75 -6.11 10.05
N PHE A 271 -16.72 -6.15 10.92
CA PHE A 271 -15.94 -7.37 11.17
C PHE A 271 -16.82 -8.53 11.66
N LEU A 272 -17.70 -8.26 12.64
CA LEU A 272 -18.61 -9.26 13.19
C LEU A 272 -19.64 -9.73 12.15
N ARG A 273 -20.25 -8.78 11.41
CA ARG A 273 -21.26 -9.08 10.39
C ARG A 273 -20.71 -9.95 9.27
N VAL A 274 -19.52 -9.64 8.74
CA VAL A 274 -18.96 -10.41 7.62
C VAL A 274 -18.52 -11.81 8.06
N ARG A 275 -18.10 -11.96 9.34
CA ARG A 275 -17.68 -13.26 9.88
C ARG A 275 -18.81 -14.06 10.54
N ASP A 276 -20.04 -13.56 10.49
CA ASP A 276 -21.21 -14.12 11.20
C ASP A 276 -20.90 -14.44 12.68
N LYS A 277 -20.26 -13.48 13.36
CA LYS A 277 -19.85 -13.57 14.76
C LYS A 277 -20.66 -12.63 15.66
N LEU A 278 -20.69 -12.95 16.95
CA LEU A 278 -21.24 -12.10 18.01
C LEU A 278 -20.13 -11.66 18.96
N ALA A 279 -20.20 -10.43 19.47
CA ALA A 279 -19.35 -9.96 20.55
C ALA A 279 -20.11 -10.05 21.88
N TYR A 280 -19.54 -10.77 22.84
CA TYR A 280 -20.09 -10.89 24.21
C TYR A 280 -19.48 -9.87 25.17
N GLU A 281 -18.24 -9.45 24.90
CA GLU A 281 -17.50 -8.47 25.68
C GLU A 281 -16.70 -7.58 24.72
N SER A 282 -16.61 -6.29 25.04
CA SER A 282 -15.80 -5.31 24.33
C SER A 282 -15.09 -4.44 25.36
N GLN A 283 -13.76 -4.36 25.25
CA GLN A 283 -12.94 -3.55 26.13
C GLN A 283 -12.35 -2.38 25.35
N VAL A 284 -12.44 -1.18 25.91
CA VAL A 284 -11.76 0.01 25.41
C VAL A 284 -10.68 0.36 26.43
N ASP A 285 -9.41 0.25 26.03
CA ASP A 285 -8.27 0.63 26.86
C ASP A 285 -7.73 1.97 26.35
N PRO A 286 -7.62 3.01 27.20
CA PRO A 286 -7.06 4.30 26.79
C PRO A 286 -5.54 4.25 26.52
N ASP A 287 -4.83 3.22 27.00
CA ASP A 287 -3.39 3.03 26.80
C ASP A 287 -3.08 1.73 26.02
N ASP A 288 -2.05 1.77 25.18
CA ASP A 288 -1.63 0.70 24.22
C ASP A 288 -1.04 -0.57 24.90
N ALA A 289 -1.51 -0.91 26.10
CA ALA A 289 -0.87 -1.91 26.96
C ALA A 289 -1.24 -3.37 26.63
N ARG A 290 -2.21 -3.64 25.74
CA ARG A 290 -2.80 -5.00 25.62
C ARG A 290 -3.05 -5.58 24.24
N CYS A 291 -2.79 -4.89 23.11
CA CYS A 291 -3.01 -5.52 21.78
C CYS A 291 -1.97 -6.61 21.41
N THR A 292 -1.12 -7.06 22.34
CA THR A 292 -0.29 -8.26 22.17
C THR A 292 -0.97 -9.46 22.84
N GLY A 293 -1.88 -10.13 22.13
CA GLY A 293 -2.56 -11.35 22.61
C GLY A 293 -3.21 -12.13 21.49
#